data_AF-A0A2S8GUR1-F1
#
_entry.id   AF-A0A2S8GUR1-F1
#
_cell.length_a   1.000
_cell.length_b   1.000
_cell.length_c   1.000
_cell.angle_alpha   90.00
_cell.angle_beta   90.00
_cell.angle_gamma   90.00
#
_symmetry.space_group_name_H-M   'P 1'
#
loop_
_entity.id
_entity.type
_entity.pdbx_description
1 polymer ?
#
loop_
_entity_poly.entity_id
_entity_poly.type
_entity_poly.pdbx_seq_one_letter_code
_entity_poly.pdbx_strand_id
1 'polypeptide(L)'
;MTVPALIPLWTWSFISTTLGYFIMHTDPPSAYLLMVWTLAWMCLGTFVASSLNTYIRVVALVSLGAFLMLPVAAADWPVLAIFAAVAAFQIVMGIWGCRSIPYGRLPIIAMFSFGFVLGIGISIGFRHMILHFVSVVAMSIAGSLVGYALVKSSTPQQTA
;
A
#
# COMPACT_ATOMS: atom_id res chain seq x y z
N MET A 1 18.93 -2.18 -11.48
CA MET A 1 17.92 -1.90 -10.43
C MET A 1 18.60 -2.03 -9.07
N THR A 2 18.35 -1.13 -8.12
CA THR A 2 18.99 -1.16 -6.80
C THR A 2 17.94 -1.31 -5.69
N VAL A 3 18.28 -2.04 -4.63
CA VAL A 3 17.39 -2.29 -3.47
C VAL A 3 16.83 -1.01 -2.83
N PRO A 4 17.56 0.12 -2.75
CA PRO A 4 17.03 1.38 -2.19
C PRO A 4 15.78 1.92 -2.90
N ALA A 5 15.51 1.51 -4.14
CA ALA A 5 14.28 1.89 -4.85
C ALA A 5 13.00 1.39 -4.16
N LEU A 6 13.10 0.41 -3.25
CA LEU A 6 11.98 -0.17 -2.52
C LEU A 6 11.65 0.57 -1.21
N ILE A 7 12.53 1.47 -0.74
CA ILE A 7 12.35 2.22 0.51
C ILE A 7 10.98 2.91 0.59
N PRO A 8 10.47 3.58 -0.47
CA PRO A 8 9.14 4.19 -0.43
C PRO A 8 8.01 3.22 -0.04
N LEU A 9 8.06 1.97 -0.51
CA LEU A 9 7.07 0.94 -0.18
C LEU A 9 7.19 0.51 1.28
N TRP A 10 8.40 0.40 1.80
CA TRP A 10 8.65 0.02 3.19
C TRP A 10 8.25 1.13 4.16
N THR A 11 8.60 2.37 3.84
CA THR A 11 8.16 3.57 4.57
C THR A 11 6.65 3.67 4.57
N TRP A 12 6.00 3.43 3.43
CA TRP A 12 4.54 3.37 3.35
C TRP A 12 3.95 2.26 4.24
N SER A 13 4.52 1.06 4.21
CA SER A 13 4.06 -0.07 5.04
C SER A 13 4.12 0.27 6.52
N PHE A 14 5.24 0.86 6.95
CA PHE A 14 5.46 1.26 8.34
C PHE A 14 4.42 2.30 8.78
N ILE A 15 4.28 3.38 8.02
CA ILE A 15 3.37 4.49 8.35
C ILE A 15 1.91 4.03 8.31
N SER A 16 1.51 3.26 7.30
CA SER A 16 0.12 2.79 7.16
C SER A 16 -0.29 1.80 8.24
N THR A 17 0.62 0.91 8.63
CA THR A 17 0.38 -0.01 9.75
C THR A 17 0.26 0.78 11.06
N THR A 18 1.15 1.75 11.28
CA THR A 18 1.12 2.61 12.47
C THR A 18 -0.20 3.40 12.55
N LEU A 19 -0.62 4.04 11.45
CA LEU A 19 -1.89 4.77 11.36
C LEU A 19 -3.10 3.87 11.60
N GLY A 20 -3.11 2.68 11.00
CA GLY A 20 -4.17 1.69 11.20
C GLY A 20 -4.39 1.35 12.68
N TYR A 21 -3.30 1.14 13.41
CA TYR A 21 -3.35 0.86 14.85
C TYR A 21 -3.76 2.04 15.70
N PHE A 22 -3.25 3.25 15.42
CA PHE A 22 -3.62 4.44 16.19
C PHE A 22 -5.10 4.80 16.06
N ILE A 23 -5.68 4.59 14.88
CA ILE A 23 -7.08 4.95 14.60
C ILE A 23 -8.04 3.90 15.14
N MET A 24 -7.70 2.60 15.06
CA MET A 24 -8.62 1.49 15.34
C MET A 24 -8.11 0.53 16.42
N HIS A 25 -7.47 1.04 17.48
CA HIS A 25 -6.82 0.20 18.51
C HIS A 25 -7.79 -0.72 19.27
N THR A 26 -9.08 -0.39 19.31
CA THR A 26 -10.10 -1.11 20.08
C THR A 26 -10.71 -2.31 19.34
N ASP A 27 -10.70 -2.30 18.00
CA ASP A 27 -11.49 -3.22 17.18
C ASP A 27 -10.63 -3.84 16.06
N PRO A 28 -10.06 -5.04 16.29
CA PRO A 28 -9.16 -5.68 15.32
C PRO A 28 -9.72 -5.81 13.90
N PRO A 29 -11.01 -6.13 13.68
CA PRO A 29 -11.58 -6.20 12.33
C PRO A 29 -11.57 -4.86 11.59
N SER A 30 -11.85 -3.75 12.28
CA SER A 30 -11.86 -2.42 11.65
C SER A 30 -10.44 -1.93 11.37
N ALA A 31 -9.46 -2.30 12.20
CA ALA A 31 -8.04 -2.07 11.92
C ALA A 31 -7.60 -2.78 10.63
N TYR A 32 -7.98 -4.04 10.41
CA TYR A 32 -7.66 -4.74 9.16
C TYR A 32 -8.35 -4.11 7.95
N LEU A 33 -9.63 -3.74 8.07
CA LEU A 33 -10.35 -3.07 7.00
C LEU A 33 -9.68 -1.74 6.64
N LEU A 34 -9.25 -0.97 7.65
CA LEU A 34 -8.52 0.28 7.44
C LEU A 34 -7.16 0.05 6.77
N MET A 35 -6.43 -1.00 7.16
CA MET A 35 -5.15 -1.34 6.54
C MET A 35 -5.32 -1.79 5.08
N VAL A 36 -6.32 -2.62 4.78
CA VAL A 36 -6.66 -3.02 3.39
C VAL A 36 -7.12 -1.80 2.58
N TRP A 37 -7.90 -0.90 3.19
CA TRP A 37 -8.32 0.36 2.59
C TRP A 37 -7.13 1.26 2.27
N THR A 38 -6.14 1.37 3.17
CA THR A 38 -4.91 2.12 2.89
C THR A 38 -4.10 1.52 1.74
N LEU A 39 -4.02 0.19 1.66
CA LEU A 39 -3.36 -0.52 0.56
C LEU A 39 -4.04 -0.22 -0.78
N ALA A 40 -5.38 -0.19 -0.80
CA ALA A 40 -6.13 0.16 -2.01
C ALA A 40 -5.79 1.58 -2.51
N TRP A 41 -5.66 2.56 -1.62
CA TRP A 41 -5.25 3.92 -1.99
C TRP A 41 -3.81 4.00 -2.52
N MET A 42 -2.88 3.22 -1.95
CA MET A 42 -1.51 3.12 -2.46
C MET A 42 -1.48 2.51 -3.87
N CYS A 43 -2.25 1.44 -4.08
CA CYS A 43 -2.39 0.80 -5.38
C CYS A 43 -3.03 1.74 -6.42
N LEU A 44 -3.99 2.57 -6.01
CA LEU A 44 -4.57 3.61 -6.86
C LEU A 44 -3.51 4.65 -7.27
N GLY A 45 -2.72 5.16 -6.32
CA GLY A 45 -1.62 6.08 -6.62
C GLY A 45 -0.61 5.48 -7.60
N THR A 46 -0.29 4.20 -7.43
CA THR A 46 0.56 3.45 -8.35
C THR A 46 -0.06 3.37 -9.76
N PHE A 47 -1.35 3.05 -9.84
CA PHE A 47 -2.08 2.96 -11.10
C PHE A 47 -2.11 4.30 -11.84
N VAL A 48 -2.43 5.39 -11.13
CA VAL A 48 -2.42 6.76 -11.66
C VAL A 48 -1.03 7.14 -12.20
N ALA A 49 0.04 6.79 -11.48
CA ALA A 49 1.41 7.04 -11.93
C ALA A 49 1.81 6.18 -13.14
N SER A 50 1.20 5.00 -13.31
CA SER A 50 1.54 4.05 -14.37
C SER A 50 0.80 4.26 -15.69
N SER A 51 -0.42 4.82 -15.66
CA SER A 51 -1.25 4.95 -16.86
C SER A 51 -0.82 6.16 -17.71
N LEU A 52 -0.78 5.99 -19.03
CA LEU A 52 -0.42 7.06 -19.97
C LEU A 52 -1.61 7.95 -20.34
N ASN A 53 -2.85 7.49 -20.10
CA ASN A 53 -4.07 8.17 -20.51
C ASN A 53 -4.70 8.93 -19.32
N THR A 54 -4.76 10.25 -19.43
CA THR A 54 -5.35 11.16 -18.43
C THR A 54 -6.80 10.82 -18.11
N TYR A 55 -7.59 10.36 -19.08
CA TYR A 55 -8.99 9.97 -18.86
C TYR A 55 -9.09 8.76 -17.91
N ILE A 56 -8.24 7.76 -18.10
CA ILE A 56 -8.19 6.56 -17.24
C ILE A 56 -7.73 6.94 -15.81
N ARG A 57 -6.83 7.93 -15.65
CA ARG A 57 -6.42 8.45 -14.34
C ARG A 57 -7.59 9.07 -13.59
N VAL A 58 -8.33 9.96 -14.25
CA VAL A 58 -9.47 10.66 -13.67
C VAL A 58 -10.59 9.68 -13.33
N VAL A 59 -10.93 8.77 -14.25
CA VAL A 59 -11.96 7.76 -14.01
C VAL A 59 -11.57 6.84 -12.85
N ALA A 60 -10.32 6.36 -12.77
CA ALA A 60 -9.88 5.54 -11.65
C ALA A 60 -9.92 6.31 -10.32
N LEU A 61 -9.46 7.56 -10.30
CA LEU A 61 -9.53 8.43 -9.11
C LEU A 61 -10.96 8.68 -8.65
N VAL A 62 -11.89 8.95 -9.58
CA VAL A 62 -13.29 9.25 -9.26
C VAL A 62 -14.05 7.99 -8.87
N SER A 63 -13.87 6.87 -9.58
CA SER A 63 -14.62 5.62 -9.35
C SER A 63 -14.21 4.93 -8.05
N LEU A 64 -12.91 4.76 -7.84
CA LEU A 64 -12.39 4.18 -6.60
C LEU A 64 -12.47 5.19 -5.46
N GLY A 65 -12.28 6.48 -5.73
CA GLY A 65 -12.45 7.52 -4.72
C GLY A 65 -13.89 7.59 -4.20
N ALA A 66 -14.89 7.50 -5.07
CA ALA A 66 -16.30 7.45 -4.67
C ALA A 66 -16.63 6.18 -3.88
N PHE A 67 -16.16 5.01 -4.33
CA PHE A 67 -16.39 3.74 -3.63
C PHE A 67 -15.71 3.70 -2.25
N LEU A 68 -14.51 4.26 -2.13
CA LEU A 68 -13.72 4.30 -0.90
C LEU A 68 -14.13 5.43 0.06
N MET A 69 -15.00 6.36 -0.38
CA MET A 69 -15.61 7.43 0.43
C MET A 69 -16.94 7.01 1.07
N LEU A 70 -17.52 5.85 0.71
CA LEU A 70 -18.75 5.32 1.33
C LEU A 70 -18.69 5.22 2.87
N PRO A 71 -17.57 4.77 3.50
CA PRO A 71 -17.44 4.79 4.96
C PRO A 71 -17.34 6.21 5.54
N VAL A 72 -16.88 7.16 4.73
CA VAL A 72 -16.60 8.55 5.13
C VAL A 72 -17.88 9.40 5.03
N ALA A 73 -18.80 9.07 4.13
CA ALA A 73 -20.13 9.68 4.04
C ALA A 73 -21.02 9.37 5.26
N ALA A 74 -20.66 8.35 6.05
CA ALA A 74 -21.33 7.99 7.30
C ALA A 74 -20.69 8.63 8.56
N ALA A 75 -19.63 9.43 8.40
CA ALA A 75 -18.87 10.00 9.51
C ALA A 75 -19.07 11.53 9.64
N ASP A 76 -18.89 12.06 10.86
CA ASP A 76 -18.98 13.50 11.13
C ASP A 76 -17.90 14.33 10.39
N TRP A 77 -18.21 15.60 10.10
CA TRP A 77 -17.36 16.54 9.35
C TRP A 77 -15.87 16.62 9.75
N PRO A 78 -15.46 16.63 11.04
CA PRO A 78 -14.03 16.66 11.41
C PRO A 78 -13.30 15.34 11.11
N VAL A 79 -14.03 14.22 11.12
CA VAL A 79 -13.49 12.89 10.82
C VAL A 79 -13.22 12.77 9.31
N LEU A 80 -14.13 13.30 8.48
CA LEU A 80 -13.97 13.39 7.03
C LEU A 80 -12.65 14.03 6.59
N ALA A 81 -12.23 15.12 7.23
CA ALA A 81 -10.97 15.80 6.91
C ALA A 81 -9.73 14.92 7.17
N ILE A 82 -9.74 14.17 8.27
CA ILE A 82 -8.66 13.23 8.63
C ILE A 82 -8.59 12.09 7.61
N PHE A 83 -9.74 11.50 7.26
CA PHE A 83 -9.81 10.44 6.26
C PHE A 83 -9.33 10.91 4.87
N ALA A 84 -9.71 12.12 4.46
CA ALA A 84 -9.25 12.71 3.20
C ALA A 84 -7.74 12.96 3.19
N ALA A 85 -7.18 13.46 4.29
CA ALA A 85 -5.73 13.67 4.43
C ALA A 85 -4.95 12.34 4.38
N VAL A 86 -5.45 11.30 5.06
CA VAL A 86 -4.86 9.95 5.02
C VAL A 86 -4.91 9.39 3.60
N ALA A 87 -6.07 9.47 2.92
CA ALA A 87 -6.22 8.98 1.55
C ALA A 87 -5.26 9.70 0.58
N ALA A 88 -5.16 11.03 0.67
CA ALA A 88 -4.22 11.81 -0.15
C ALA A 88 -2.76 11.39 0.10
N PHE A 89 -2.38 11.19 1.36
CA PHE A 89 -1.05 10.69 1.72
C PHE A 89 -0.77 9.31 1.08
N GLN A 90 -1.72 8.37 1.16
CA GLN A 90 -1.54 7.04 0.57
C GLN A 90 -1.39 7.07 -0.96
N ILE A 91 -2.17 7.94 -1.64
CA ILE A 91 -2.04 8.14 -3.09
C ILE A 91 -0.66 8.67 -3.45
N VAL A 92 -0.18 9.71 -2.73
CA VAL A 92 1.14 10.32 -2.98
C VAL A 92 2.25 9.30 -2.79
N MET A 93 2.18 8.49 -1.74
CA MET A 93 3.14 7.41 -1.49
C MET A 93 3.10 6.34 -2.59
N GLY A 94 1.91 6.01 -3.11
CA GLY A 94 1.76 5.11 -4.27
C GLY A 94 2.40 5.67 -5.54
N ILE A 95 2.20 6.96 -5.81
CA ILE A 95 2.84 7.66 -6.94
C ILE A 95 4.36 7.65 -6.77
N TRP A 96 4.85 7.98 -5.57
CA TRP A 96 6.28 8.01 -5.26
C TRP A 96 6.92 6.64 -5.41
N GLY A 97 6.33 5.58 -4.82
CA GLY A 97 6.81 4.21 -4.97
C GLY A 97 6.85 3.75 -6.43
N CYS A 98 5.81 4.08 -7.21
CA CYS A 98 5.77 3.76 -8.64
C CYS A 98 6.84 4.51 -9.46
N ARG A 99 7.16 5.76 -9.10
CA ARG A 99 8.19 6.58 -9.77
C ARG A 99 9.61 6.15 -9.38
N SER A 100 9.82 5.72 -8.15
CA SER A 100 11.13 5.27 -7.66
C SER A 100 11.55 3.91 -8.20
N ILE A 101 10.61 3.11 -8.72
CA ILE A 101 10.86 1.76 -9.26
C ILE A 101 10.89 1.82 -10.80
N PRO A 102 12.08 1.85 -11.43
CA PRO A 102 12.21 2.15 -12.87
C PRO A 102 11.73 1.03 -13.80
N TYR A 103 11.87 -0.25 -13.41
CA TYR A 103 11.50 -1.42 -14.22
C TYR A 103 10.91 -2.52 -13.34
N GLY A 104 9.98 -3.32 -13.88
CA GLY A 104 9.35 -4.43 -13.15
C GLY A 104 8.48 -4.00 -11.95
N ARG A 105 7.95 -2.77 -11.98
CA ARG A 105 7.14 -2.20 -10.88
C ARG A 105 5.89 -3.01 -10.52
N LEU A 106 5.19 -3.55 -11.52
CA LEU A 106 3.96 -4.30 -11.29
C LEU A 106 4.15 -5.56 -10.44
N PRO A 107 5.07 -6.49 -10.79
CA PRO A 107 5.31 -7.68 -9.97
C PRO A 107 5.88 -7.35 -8.58
N ILE A 108 6.69 -6.29 -8.45
CA ILE A 108 7.20 -5.85 -7.14
C ILE A 108 6.08 -5.37 -6.23
N ILE A 109 5.21 -4.49 -6.75
CA ILE A 109 4.10 -3.94 -5.99
C ILE A 109 3.06 -5.02 -5.70
N ALA A 110 2.80 -5.93 -6.64
CA ALA A 110 1.91 -7.08 -6.43
C ALA A 110 2.41 -8.01 -5.31
N MET A 111 3.71 -8.35 -5.31
CA MET A 111 4.28 -9.19 -4.26
C MET A 111 4.37 -8.47 -2.91
N PHE A 112 4.62 -7.15 -2.91
CA PHE A 112 4.51 -6.31 -1.72
C PHE A 112 3.08 -6.33 -1.14
N SER A 113 2.06 -6.10 -1.97
CA SER A 113 0.64 -6.14 -1.57
C SER A 113 0.24 -7.52 -1.03
N PHE A 114 0.70 -8.59 -1.68
CA PHE A 114 0.48 -9.96 -1.22
C PHE A 114 1.12 -10.18 0.16
N GLY A 115 2.37 -9.76 0.33
CA GLY A 115 3.07 -9.81 1.62
C GLY A 115 2.34 -9.03 2.72
N PHE A 116 1.81 -7.85 2.40
CA PHE A 116 1.02 -7.03 3.34
C PHE A 116 -0.25 -7.74 3.81
N VAL A 117 -1.03 -8.30 2.87
CA VAL A 117 -2.27 -9.04 3.20
C VAL A 117 -1.96 -10.34 3.95
N LEU A 118 -0.90 -11.05 3.56
CA LEU A 118 -0.48 -12.26 4.27
C LEU A 118 0.00 -11.94 5.68
N GLY A 119 0.74 -10.84 5.86
CA GLY A 119 1.11 -10.30 7.16
C GLY A 119 -0.11 -10.02 8.01
N ILE A 120 -1.14 -9.36 7.47
CA ILE A 120 -2.43 -9.16 8.18
C ILE A 120 -3.01 -10.52 8.59
N GLY A 121 -3.11 -11.48 7.67
CA GLY A 121 -3.69 -12.80 7.91
C GLY A 121 -2.98 -13.59 9.01
N ILE A 122 -1.65 -13.62 9.00
CA ILE A 122 -0.84 -14.26 10.05
C ILE A 122 -1.10 -13.59 11.40
N SER A 123 -1.32 -12.27 11.38
CA SER A 123 -1.47 -11.50 12.59
C SER A 123 -2.83 -11.68 13.27
N ILE A 124 -3.86 -12.17 12.56
CA ILE A 124 -5.23 -12.35 13.09
C ILE A 124 -5.26 -13.11 14.42
N GLY A 125 -4.32 -14.03 14.65
CA GLY A 125 -4.21 -14.80 15.89
C GLY A 125 -3.49 -14.12 17.05
N PHE A 126 -2.83 -12.98 16.85
CA PHE A 126 -2.06 -12.30 17.88
C PHE A 126 -2.92 -11.31 18.67
N ARG A 127 -2.74 -11.26 19.99
CA ARG A 127 -3.30 -10.18 20.84
C ARG A 127 -2.33 -9.00 21.01
N HIS A 128 -1.04 -9.19 20.67
CA HIS A 128 -0.01 -8.19 20.91
C HIS A 128 0.26 -7.34 19.67
N MET A 129 0.05 -6.03 19.80
CA MET A 129 0.23 -5.02 18.75
C MET A 129 1.59 -5.09 18.03
N ILE A 130 2.65 -5.36 18.78
CA ILE A 130 4.02 -5.44 18.23
C ILE A 130 4.14 -6.62 17.25
N LEU A 131 3.52 -7.76 17.56
CA LEU A 131 3.59 -8.94 16.70
C LEU A 131 2.86 -8.69 15.39
N HIS A 132 1.70 -8.03 15.43
CA HIS A 132 1.02 -7.61 14.21
C HIS A 132 1.86 -6.68 13.35
N PHE A 133 2.41 -5.64 13.99
CA PHE A 133 3.21 -4.65 13.31
C PHE A 133 4.41 -5.29 12.60
N VAL A 134 5.14 -6.14 13.32
CA VAL A 134 6.30 -6.86 12.82
C VAL A 134 5.87 -7.80 11.69
N SER A 135 4.80 -8.58 11.85
CA SER A 135 4.32 -9.49 10.81
C SER A 135 3.93 -8.77 9.53
N VAL A 136 3.17 -7.68 9.59
CA VAL A 136 2.74 -6.94 8.40
C VAL A 136 3.93 -6.30 7.70
N VAL A 137 4.77 -5.56 8.42
CA VAL A 137 5.92 -4.86 7.83
C VAL A 137 6.94 -5.86 7.29
N ALA A 138 7.28 -6.91 8.04
CA ALA A 138 8.25 -7.91 7.60
C ALA A 138 7.77 -8.68 6.37
N MET A 139 6.50 -9.10 6.33
CA MET A 139 5.96 -9.82 5.18
C MET A 139 5.85 -8.93 3.94
N SER A 140 5.53 -7.64 4.12
CA SER A 140 5.51 -6.67 3.02
C SER A 140 6.90 -6.45 2.42
N ILE A 141 7.92 -6.30 3.28
CA ILE A 141 9.33 -6.19 2.86
C ILE A 141 9.74 -7.47 2.11
N ALA A 142 9.50 -8.64 2.70
CA ALA A 142 9.82 -9.93 2.08
C ALA A 142 9.15 -10.09 0.71
N GLY A 143 7.86 -9.76 0.60
CA GLY A 143 7.13 -9.76 -0.67
C GLY A 143 7.77 -8.86 -1.72
N SER A 144 8.11 -7.60 -1.37
CA SER A 144 8.79 -6.70 -2.32
C SER A 144 10.17 -7.20 -2.77
N LEU A 145 10.92 -7.87 -1.89
CA LEU A 145 12.22 -8.47 -2.20
C LEU A 145 12.07 -9.69 -3.12
N VAL A 146 11.05 -10.51 -2.91
CA VAL A 146 10.70 -11.63 -3.83
C VAL A 146 10.33 -11.08 -5.20
N GLY A 147 9.46 -10.06 -5.27
CA GLY A 147 9.12 -9.39 -6.52
C GLY A 147 10.35 -8.80 -7.21
N TYR A 148 11.27 -8.20 -6.45
CA TYR A 148 12.53 -7.67 -6.96
C TYR A 148 13.42 -8.77 -7.53
N ALA A 149 13.55 -9.91 -6.83
CA ALA A 149 14.32 -11.05 -7.31
C ALA A 149 13.73 -11.64 -8.60
N LEU A 150 12.40 -11.76 -8.69
CA LEU A 150 11.69 -12.22 -9.89
C LEU A 150 11.92 -11.30 -11.09
N VAL A 151 11.88 -9.98 -10.88
CA VAL A 151 12.19 -9.01 -11.95
C VAL A 151 13.65 -9.14 -12.37
N LYS A 152 14.56 -9.23 -11.41
CA LYS A 152 15.99 -9.32 -11.68
C LYS A 152 16.36 -10.59 -12.44
N SER A 153 15.75 -11.74 -12.12
CA SER A 153 15.99 -13.00 -12.84
C SER A 153 15.37 -13.03 -14.24
N SER A 154 14.28 -12.27 -14.45
CA SER A 154 13.58 -12.21 -15.74
C SER A 154 14.16 -11.16 -16.70
N THR A 155 15.03 -10.27 -16.22
CA THR A 155 15.68 -9.27 -17.07
C THR A 155 16.97 -9.87 -17.64
N PRO A 156 17.13 -9.98 -18.97
CA PRO A 156 18.37 -10.48 -19.55
C PRO A 156 19.52 -9.60 -19.06
N GLN A 157 20.52 -10.21 -18.42
CA GLN A 157 21.80 -9.54 -18.21
C GLN A 157 22.32 -9.17 -19.59
N GLN A 158 22.29 -7.88 -19.93
CA GLN A 158 23.17 -7.39 -20.99
C GLN A 158 24.58 -7.64 -20.48
N THR A 159 25.15 -8.77 -20.93
CA THR A 159 26.58 -9.04 -20.88
C THR A 159 27.27 -7.84 -21.53
N ALA A 160 27.96 -7.08 -20.69
CA ALA A 160 28.93 -6.07 -21.12
C ALA A 160 30.16 -6.77 -21.71
#